data_AF-A0A3G7U4S0-F1
#
_entry.id   AF-A0A3G7U4S0-F1
#
_cell.length_a   1.000
_cell.length_b   1.000
_cell.length_c   1.000
_cell.angle_alpha   90.00
_cell.angle_beta   90.00
_cell.angle_gamma   90.00
#
_symmetry.space_group_name_H-M   'P 1'
#
loop_
_entity.id
_entity.type
_entity.pdbx_description
1 polymer ?
#
loop_
_entity_poly.entity_id
_entity_poly.type
_entity_poly.pdbx_seq_one_letter_code
_entity_poly.pdbx_strand_id
1 'polypeptide(L)' 'MKYEEIPVNQVLRYALCDCGGRLIQEEGSVVFLSCPPQYPHICSVCGHKQTLRGISPELSYKEA' A
#
# COMPACT_ATOMS: atom_id res chain seq x y z
N MET A 1 -17.58 -32.76 -10.44
CA MET A 1 -16.62 -31.66 -10.19
C MET A 1 -15.93 -31.97 -8.87
N LYS A 2 -14.60 -32.01 -8.83
CA LYS A 2 -13.83 -32.14 -7.59
C LYS A 2 -13.47 -30.73 -7.13
N TYR A 3 -13.81 -30.41 -5.89
CA TYR A 3 -13.40 -29.15 -5.25
C TYR A 3 -12.15 -29.45 -4.43
N GLU A 4 -11.15 -28.59 -4.54
CA GLU A 4 -9.88 -28.66 -3.82
C GLU A 4 -9.74 -27.41 -2.97
N GLU A 5 -9.47 -27.58 -1.68
CA GLU A 5 -9.27 -26.47 -0.75
C GLU A 5 -7.83 -25.98 -0.86
N ILE A 6 -7.63 -24.79 -1.44
CA ILE A 6 -6.31 -24.15 -1.54
C ILE A 6 -6.13 -23.24 -0.32
N PRO A 7 -5.09 -23.43 0.51
CA PRO A 7 -4.82 -22.54 1.63
C PRO A 7 -4.38 -21.17 1.11
N VAL A 8 -5.16 -20.14 1.40
CA VAL A 8 -4.92 -18.78 0.93
C VAL A 8 -4.41 -17.91 2.08
N ASN A 9 -3.18 -17.40 1.96
CA ASN A 9 -2.59 -16.50 2.95
C ASN A 9 -2.75 -15.03 2.53
N GLN A 10 -3.26 -14.20 3.43
CA GLN A 10 -3.29 -12.75 3.22
C GLN A 10 -1.87 -12.19 3.32
N VAL A 11 -1.44 -11.42 2.31
CA VAL A 11 -0.18 -10.68 2.38
C VAL A 11 -0.43 -9.18 2.35
N LEU A 12 0.19 -8.46 3.29
CA LEU A 12 0.23 -7.00 3.30
C LEU A 12 1.14 -6.52 2.15
N ARG A 13 0.59 -5.69 1.27
CA ARG A 13 1.37 -4.93 0.28
C ARG A 13 1.69 -3.55 0.81
N TYR A 14 2.92 -3.10 0.58
CA TYR A 14 3.37 -1.74 0.87
C TYR A 14 3.81 -1.06 -0.42
N ALA A 15 3.57 0.24 -0.52
CA ALA A 15 4.20 1.05 -1.56
C ALA A 15 5.66 1.33 -1.18
N LEU A 16 6.56 1.15 -2.15
CA LEU A 16 7.99 1.45 -2.02
C LEU A 16 8.31 2.74 -2.78
N CYS A 17 9.25 3.51 -2.23
CA CYS A 17 9.91 4.60 -2.94
C CYS A 17 10.96 4.03 -3.90
N ASP A 18 11.40 4.81 -4.87
CA ASP A 18 12.45 4.41 -5.83
C ASP A 18 13.78 4.01 -5.16
N CYS A 19 14.05 4.51 -3.95
CA CYS A 19 15.20 4.10 -3.15
C CYS A 19 15.02 2.74 -2.44
N GLY A 20 13.89 2.07 -2.63
CA GLY A 20 13.52 0.81 -1.96
C GLY A 20 12.95 0.99 -0.55
N GLY A 21 12.94 2.21 -0.01
CA GLY A 21 12.38 2.49 1.30
C GLY A 21 10.85 2.44 1.32
N ARG A 22 10.26 2.01 2.43
CA ARG A 22 8.81 1.97 2.60
C ARG A 22 8.24 3.39 2.67
N LEU A 23 7.12 3.59 2.00
CA LEU A 23 6.32 4.80 2.12
C LEU A 23 5.31 4.64 3.26
N ILE A 24 5.37 5.56 4.20
CA ILE A 24 4.53 5.58 5.41
C ILE A 24 3.65 6.82 5.34
N GLN A 25 2.36 6.67 5.62
CA GLN A 25 1.46 7.82 5.66
C GLN A 25 1.94 8.80 6.75
N GLU A 26 2.06 10.10 6.40
CA GLU A 26 2.50 11.12 7.34
C GLU A 26 1.38 11.38 8.36
N GLU A 27 1.61 11.06 9.63
CA GLU A 27 0.61 11.25 10.69
C GLU A 27 0.23 12.73 10.84
N GLY A 28 -1.06 13.00 11.04
CA GLY A 28 -1.58 14.37 11.16
C GLY A 28 -1.59 15.19 9.86
N SER A 29 -1.17 14.60 8.74
CA SER A 29 -1.22 15.27 7.44
C SER A 29 -2.65 15.43 6.92
N VAL A 30 -2.90 16.55 6.23
CA VAL A 30 -4.21 16.83 5.62
C VAL A 30 -4.42 15.95 4.38
N VAL A 31 -5.62 15.37 4.26
CA VAL A 31 -6.01 14.61 3.06
C VAL A 31 -6.35 15.59 1.95
N PHE A 32 -5.82 15.35 0.74
CA PHE A 32 -6.23 16.10 -0.44
C PHE A 32 -7.53 15.54 -1.00
N LEU A 33 -8.53 16.42 -1.15
CA LEU A 33 -9.91 16.08 -1.58
C LEU A 33 -10.06 15.81 -3.09
N SER A 34 -9.02 15.26 -3.74
CA SER A 34 -9.13 14.79 -5.12
C SER A 34 -10.09 13.59 -5.21
N CYS A 35 -10.52 13.25 -6.43
CA CYS A 35 -11.30 12.02 -6.67
C CYS A 35 -10.44 11.02 -7.49
N PRO A 36 -9.93 9.93 -6.87
CA PRO A 36 -10.04 9.55 -5.45
C PRO A 36 -9.13 10.37 -4.51
N PRO A 37 -9.39 10.34 -3.18
CA PRO A 37 -8.61 11.09 -2.21
C PRO A 37 -7.13 10.70 -2.19
N GLN A 38 -6.27 11.68 -1.96
CA GLN A 38 -4.81 11.51 -1.95
C GLN A 38 -4.25 11.80 -0.56
N TYR A 39 -3.40 10.89 -0.08
CA TYR A 39 -2.85 10.86 1.27
C TYR A 39 -1.34 11.09 1.21
N PRO A 40 -0.80 12.07 1.95
CA PRO A 40 0.64 12.30 2.03
C PRO A 40 1.38 11.11 2.65
N HIS A 41 2.43 10.66 1.98
CA HIS A 41 3.34 9.63 2.46
C HIS A 41 4.78 10.13 2.41
N ILE A 42 5.59 9.67 3.36
CA ILE A 42 7.02 9.94 3.44
C ILE A 42 7.80 8.62 3.38
N CYS A 43 8.88 8.60 2.60
CA CYS A 43 9.80 7.48 2.58
C CYS A 43 10.59 7.42 3.88
N SER A 44 10.61 6.26 4.53
CA SER A 44 11.34 6.03 5.78
C SER A 44 12.87 6.06 5.63
N VAL A 45 13.39 6.06 4.39
CA VAL A 45 14.84 5.99 4.11
C VAL A 45 15.36 7.33 3.60
N CYS A 46 14.82 7.85 2.50
CA CYS A 46 15.32 9.08 1.88
C CYS A 46 14.50 10.34 2.20
N GLY A 47 13.40 10.21 2.95
CA GLY A 47 12.52 11.33 3.28
C GLY A 47 11.70 11.89 2.11
N HIS A 48 11.75 11.25 0.93
CA HIS A 48 10.95 11.67 -0.23
C HIS A 48 9.46 11.65 0.10
N LYS A 49 8.76 12.73 -0.24
CA LYS A 49 7.33 12.88 -0.03
C LYS A 49 6.58 12.65 -1.33
N GLN A 50 5.53 11.85 -1.27
CA GLN A 50 4.62 11.65 -2.40
C GLN A 50 3.20 11.44 -1.90
N THR A 51 2.22 11.62 -2.79
CA THR A 51 0.83 11.34 -2.47
C THR A 51 0.43 9.98 -3.02
N LEU A 52 -0.21 9.19 -2.18
CA LEU A 52 -0.77 7.89 -2.56
C LEU A 52 -2.26 7.87 -2.28
N ARG A 53 -2.99 7.08 -3.06
CA ARG A 53 -4.43 6.88 -2.86
C ARG A 53 -4.64 5.91 -1.69
N GLY A 54 -5.59 6.21 -0.81
CA GLY A 54 -5.89 5.38 0.38
C GLY A 54 -6.51 4.01 0.05
N ILE A 55 -6.75 3.75 -1.23
CA ILE A 55 -7.24 2.47 -1.75
C ILE A 55 -6.04 1.69 -2.31
N SER A 56 -5.23 1.10 -1.45
CA SER A 56 -4.61 -0.21 -1.73
C SER A 56 -3.94 -0.76 -0.48
N PRO A 57 -4.55 -1.79 0.12
CA PRO A 57 -4.01 -3.11 -0.13
C PRO A 57 -5.00 -3.90 -0.97
N GLU A 58 -4.63 -4.23 -2.21
CA GLU A 58 -5.23 -5.37 -2.88
C GLU A 58 -4.93 -6.60 -2.05
N LEU A 59 -5.97 -7.28 -1.54
CA LEU A 59 -5.87 -8.67 -1.12
C LEU A 59 -5.24 -9.44 -2.27
N SER A 60 -3.94 -9.69 -2.15
CA SER A 60 -3.19 -10.42 -3.15
C SER A 60 -2.99 -11.81 -2.60
N TYR A 61 -3.35 -12.80 -3.40
CA TYR A 61 -3.18 -14.19 -3.06
C TYR A 61 -1.83 -14.64 -3.60
N LYS A 62 -1.03 -15.33 -2.79
CA LYS A 62 0.18 -15.99 -3.26
C LYS A 62 -0.15 -17.46 -3.50
N GLU A 63 0.14 -17.97 -4.70
CA GLU A 63 0.12 -19.42 -4.95
C GLU A 63 1.19 -20.09 -4.07
N ALA A 64 0.83 -21.24 -3.48
CA ALA A 64 1.70 -21.98 -2.57
C ALA A 64 2.88 -22.64 -3.30
#